data_AF-A0A973TS51-F1
#
_entry.id   AF-A0A973TS51-F1
#
_cell.length_a   1.000
_cell.length_b   1.000
_cell.length_c   1.000
_cell.angle_alpha   90.00
_cell.angle_beta   90.00
_cell.angle_gamma   90.00
#
_symmetry.space_group_name_H-M   'P 1'
#
loop_
_entity.id
_entity.type
_entity.pdbx_description
1 polymer ?
#
loop_
_entity_poly.entity_id
_entity_poly.type
_entity_poly.pdbx_seq_one_letter_code
_entity_poly.pdbx_strand_id
1 'polypeptide(L)'
;MSTTVFSQLDRSLREHLATLVRLATIGDDETAVELARCELPRVVTAVKALLDEHTPDEHGRCPTCRTRRWSRRLPSPCRAYLGAQLALTVGGDEPSGNHRKHLRRVG
;
A
#
# COMPACT_ATOMS: atom_id res chain seq x y z
N MET A 1 21.50 -16.46 10.58
CA MET A 1 20.49 -17.21 9.79
C MET A 1 19.15 -16.47 9.67
N SER A 2 18.69 -15.72 10.67
CA SER A 2 17.43 -14.94 10.56
C SER A 2 17.53 -13.68 9.67
N THR A 3 18.72 -13.07 9.58
CA THR A 3 18.99 -11.89 8.73
C THR A 3 18.96 -12.20 7.23
N THR A 4 19.32 -13.43 6.84
CA THR A 4 19.30 -13.87 5.44
C THR A 4 17.86 -14.15 4.98
N VAL A 5 17.01 -14.75 5.82
CA VAL A 5 15.60 -14.98 5.50
C VAL A 5 14.83 -13.66 5.37
N PHE A 6 15.02 -12.72 6.30
CA PHE A 6 14.36 -11.42 6.23
C PHE A 6 14.79 -10.63 4.97
N SER A 7 16.09 -10.61 4.66
CA SER A 7 16.58 -9.90 3.47
C SER A 7 16.14 -10.54 2.15
N GLN A 8 15.94 -11.86 2.11
CA GLN A 8 15.36 -12.53 0.96
C GLN A 8 13.89 -12.17 0.77
N LEU A 9 13.10 -12.16 1.85
CA LEU A 9 11.69 -11.75 1.80
C LEU A 9 11.54 -10.28 1.38
N ASP A 10 12.30 -9.36 2.00
CA ASP A 10 12.25 -7.93 1.65
C ASP A 10 12.62 -7.70 0.18
N ARG A 11 13.68 -8.37 -0.32
CA ARG A 11 14.06 -8.28 -1.73
C ARG A 11 12.96 -8.78 -2.65
N SER A 12 12.45 -9.99 -2.41
CA SER A 12 11.42 -10.60 -3.25
C SER A 12 10.15 -9.75 -3.31
N LEU A 13 9.72 -9.21 -2.16
CA LEU A 13 8.56 -8.34 -2.09
C LEU A 13 8.79 -7.03 -2.86
N ARG A 14 9.96 -6.40 -2.71
CA ARG A 14 10.30 -5.16 -3.45
C ARG A 14 10.37 -5.39 -4.95
N GLU A 15 10.96 -6.50 -5.38
CA GLU A 15 11.06 -6.88 -6.79
C GLU A 15 9.67 -7.14 -7.39
N HIS A 16 8.78 -7.81 -6.66
CA HIS A 16 7.41 -8.03 -7.07
C HIS A 16 6.66 -6.70 -7.25
N LEU A 17 6.67 -5.82 -6.24
CA LEU A 17 6.03 -4.51 -6.30
C LEU A 17 6.59 -3.64 -7.43
N ALA A 18 7.92 -3.64 -7.61
CA ALA A 18 8.56 -2.91 -8.71
C ALA A 18 8.14 -3.46 -10.09
N THR A 19 7.90 -4.77 -10.19
CA THR A 19 7.40 -5.40 -11.42
C THR A 19 5.99 -4.92 -11.75
N LEU A 20 5.10 -4.88 -10.76
CA LEU A 20 3.74 -4.37 -10.96
C LEU A 20 3.75 -2.90 -11.44
N VAL A 21 4.61 -2.06 -10.85
CA VAL A 21 4.78 -0.66 -11.29
C VAL A 21 5.30 -0.60 -12.72
N ARG A 22 6.33 -1.38 -13.09
CA ARG A 22 6.85 -1.39 -14.46
C ARG A 22 5.79 -1.80 -15.48
N LEU A 23 5.02 -2.84 -15.18
CA LEU A 23 3.94 -3.31 -16.06
C LEU A 23 2.82 -2.27 -16.19
N ALA A 24 2.46 -1.59 -15.09
CA ALA A 24 1.46 -0.51 -15.12
C ALA A 24 1.91 0.71 -15.95
N THR A 25 3.22 0.98 -16.01
CA THR A 25 3.75 2.18 -16.67
C THR A 25 4.13 1.95 -18.13
N ILE A 26 4.67 0.78 -18.47
CA ILE A 26 5.27 0.49 -19.79
C ILE A 26 4.44 -0.55 -20.58
N GLY A 27 3.59 -1.33 -19.89
CA GLY A 27 2.74 -2.33 -20.53
C GLY A 27 1.71 -1.70 -21.46
N ASP A 28 1.20 -2.51 -22.39
CA ASP A 28 0.07 -2.13 -23.22
C ASP A 28 -1.25 -2.13 -22.41
N ASP A 29 -2.32 -1.63 -23.04
CA ASP A 29 -3.63 -1.51 -22.40
C ASP A 29 -4.18 -2.86 -21.93
N GLU A 30 -3.89 -3.95 -22.63
CA GLU A 30 -4.30 -5.30 -22.24
C GLU A 30 -3.60 -5.73 -20.95
N THR A 31 -2.28 -5.58 -20.90
CA THR A 31 -1.47 -5.82 -19.70
C THR A 31 -1.95 -4.99 -18.52
N ALA A 32 -2.27 -3.71 -18.74
CA ALA A 32 -2.76 -2.82 -17.69
C ALA A 32 -4.13 -3.26 -17.14
N VAL A 33 -5.04 -3.73 -18.00
CA VAL A 33 -6.36 -4.25 -17.60
C VAL A 33 -6.21 -5.55 -16.81
N GLU A 34 -5.35 -6.46 -17.24
CA GLU A 34 -5.07 -7.69 -16.51
C GLU A 34 -4.48 -7.40 -15.14
N LEU A 35 -3.49 -6.50 -15.06
CA LEU A 35 -2.91 -6.04 -13.80
C LEU A 35 -3.98 -5.47 -12.85
N ALA A 36 -4.87 -4.62 -13.37
CA ALA A 36 -5.94 -4.01 -12.59
C ALA A 36 -6.95 -5.05 -12.06
N ARG A 37 -7.22 -6.12 -12.80
CA ARG A 37 -8.19 -7.16 -12.41
C ARG A 37 -7.59 -8.23 -11.49
N CYS A 38 -6.35 -8.61 -11.73
CA CYS A 38 -5.72 -9.74 -11.05
C CYS A 38 -4.83 -9.31 -9.89
N GLU A 39 -4.00 -8.29 -10.09
CA GLU A 39 -2.95 -7.92 -9.13
C GLU A 39 -3.39 -6.81 -8.18
N LEU A 40 -4.16 -5.82 -8.64
CA LEU A 40 -4.66 -4.75 -7.76
C LEU A 40 -5.48 -5.28 -6.56
N PRO A 41 -6.41 -6.24 -6.71
CA PRO A 41 -7.12 -6.82 -5.56
C PRO A 41 -6.19 -7.52 -4.56
N ARG A 42 -5.11 -8.15 -5.04
CA ARG A 42 -4.11 -8.80 -4.18
C ARG A 42 -3.33 -7.78 -3.38
N VAL A 43 -2.88 -6.69 -4.04
CA VAL A 43 -2.20 -5.57 -3.37
C VAL A 43 -3.12 -4.93 -2.32
N VAL A 44 -4.39 -4.67 -2.65
CA VAL A 44 -5.38 -4.14 -1.69
C VAL A 44 -5.57 -5.09 -0.51
N THR A 45 -5.61 -6.40 -0.76
CA THR A 45 -5.73 -7.42 0.30
C THR A 45 -4.50 -7.41 1.22
N ALA A 46 -3.30 -7.31 0.66
CA ALA A 46 -2.07 -7.20 1.44
C ALA A 46 -2.03 -5.91 2.29
N VAL A 47 -2.45 -4.77 1.73
CA VAL A 47 -2.55 -3.50 2.47
C VAL A 47 -3.57 -3.61 3.61
N LYS A 48 -4.73 -4.20 3.36
CA LYS A 48 -5.75 -4.44 4.41
C LYS A 48 -5.20 -5.31 5.53
N ALA A 49 -4.58 -6.45 5.21
CA ALA A 49 -3.98 -7.33 6.20
C ALA A 49 -2.95 -6.61 7.07
N LEU A 50 -2.09 -5.77 6.48
CA LEU A 50 -1.14 -4.95 7.22
C LEU A 50 -1.83 -3.90 8.11
N LEU A 51 -2.92 -3.28 7.65
CA LEU A 51 -3.66 -2.29 8.44
C LEU A 51 -4.47 -2.93 9.57
N ASP A 52 -4.96 -4.16 9.39
CA ASP A 52 -5.71 -4.90 10.39
C ASP A 52 -4.85 -5.16 11.65
N GLU A 53 -3.55 -5.43 11.48
CA GLU A 53 -2.57 -5.49 12.58
C GLU A 53 -2.44 -4.17 13.36
N HIS A 54 -2.90 -3.07 12.76
CA HIS A 54 -2.82 -1.72 13.30
C HIS A 54 -4.17 -1.13 13.73
N THR A 55 -5.24 -1.94 13.73
CA THR A 55 -6.61 -1.51 14.08
C THR A 55 -6.60 -0.73 15.41
N PRO A 56 -7.16 0.50 15.43
CA PRO A 56 -7.23 1.30 16.64
C PRO A 56 -8.18 0.67 17.68
N ASP A 57 -7.83 0.82 18.96
CA ASP A 57 -8.71 0.50 20.08
C ASP A 57 -9.88 1.49 20.20
N GLU A 58 -10.77 1.26 21.16
CA GLU A 58 -11.91 2.12 21.47
C GLU A 58 -11.54 3.59 21.76
N HIS A 59 -10.28 3.88 22.03
CA HIS A 59 -9.74 5.22 22.27
C HIS A 59 -9.01 5.79 21.05
N GLY A 60 -9.10 5.14 19.88
CA GLY A 60 -8.44 5.56 18.66
C GLY A 60 -6.92 5.30 18.66
N ARG A 61 -6.41 4.44 19.55
CA ARG A 61 -4.96 4.17 19.69
C ARG A 61 -4.60 2.80 19.13
N CYS A 62 -3.54 2.74 18.34
CA CYS A 62 -3.02 1.49 17.80
C CYS A 62 -2.24 0.70 18.88
N PRO A 63 -2.69 -0.50 19.29
CA PRO A 63 -2.04 -1.29 20.33
C PRO A 63 -0.65 -1.80 19.91
N THR A 64 -0.47 -2.13 18.63
CA THR A 64 0.81 -2.59 18.04
C THR A 64 1.88 -1.49 18.07
N CYS A 65 1.48 -0.23 17.87
CA CYS A 65 2.39 0.90 18.04
C CYS A 65 2.72 1.17 19.51
N ARG A 66 1.76 0.91 20.42
CA ARG A 66 1.90 1.11 21.87
C ARG A 66 2.90 0.14 22.49
N THR A 67 2.85 -1.15 22.13
CA THR A 67 3.80 -2.15 22.64
C THR A 67 5.24 -1.87 22.22
N ARG A 68 5.44 -1.23 21.07
CA ARG A 68 6.77 -0.95 20.50
C ARG A 68 7.44 0.32 21.04
N ARG A 69 6.72 1.19 21.77
CA ARG A 69 7.26 2.45 22.31
C ARG A 69 6.91 2.60 23.79
N TRP A 70 7.93 2.72 24.65
CA TRP A 70 7.79 3.09 26.07
C TRP A 70 7.28 4.52 26.32
N SER A 71 7.06 5.33 25.26
CA SER A 71 6.52 6.68 25.38
C SER A 71 5.00 6.67 25.53
N ARG A 72 4.48 7.38 26.55
CA ARG A 72 3.04 7.61 26.76
C ARG A 72 2.37 8.43 25.64
N ARG A 73 3.13 9.02 24.72
CA ARG A 73 2.60 9.79 23.58
C ARG A 73 2.80 8.99 22.30
N LEU A 74 1.74 8.33 21.87
CA LEU A 74 1.65 7.74 20.54
C LEU A 74 1.19 8.80 19.54
N PRO A 75 1.79 8.87 18.33
CA PRO A 75 1.19 9.62 17.25
C PRO A 75 -0.14 8.95 16.93
N SER A 76 -1.23 9.71 17.12
CA SER A 76 -2.55 9.39 16.58
C SER A 76 -2.82 10.40 15.45
N PRO A 77 -3.11 9.93 14.22
CA PRO A 77 -3.27 8.54 13.79
C PRO A 77 -1.94 7.76 13.75
N CYS A 78 -2.02 6.42 13.77
CA CYS A 78 -0.83 5.57 13.77
C CYS A 78 -0.08 5.67 12.43
N ARG A 79 1.24 5.44 12.47
CA ARG A 79 2.12 5.64 11.29
C ARG A 79 1.77 4.74 10.11
N ALA A 80 1.20 3.56 10.33
CA ALA A 80 0.79 2.66 9.27
C ALA A 80 -0.37 3.26 8.44
N TYR A 81 -1.43 3.70 9.10
CA TYR A 81 -2.55 4.38 8.44
C TYR A 81 -2.12 5.68 7.78
N LEU A 82 -1.32 6.50 8.46
CA LEU A 82 -0.82 7.75 7.89
C LEU A 82 0.06 7.50 6.66
N GLY A 83 0.95 6.51 6.73
CA GLY A 83 1.82 6.14 5.62
C GLY A 83 1.05 5.61 4.42
N ALA A 84 0.07 4.72 4.65
CA ALA A 84 -0.81 4.20 3.61
C ALA A 84 -1.62 5.32 2.96
N GLN A 85 -2.22 6.22 3.75
CA GLN A 85 -2.97 7.37 3.24
C GLN A 85 -2.10 8.25 2.35
N LEU A 86 -0.92 8.65 2.84
CA LEU A 86 0.00 9.50 2.07
C LEU A 86 0.45 8.83 0.78
N ALA A 87 0.80 7.54 0.82
CA ALA A 87 1.22 6.80 -0.37
C ALA A 87 0.11 6.73 -1.43
N LEU A 88 -1.14 6.54 -1.01
CA LEU A 88 -2.29 6.43 -1.92
C LEU A 88 -2.79 7.78 -2.44
N THR A 89 -2.68 8.87 -1.66
CA THR A 89 -3.23 10.18 -2.04
C THR A 89 -2.20 11.16 -2.59
N VAL A 90 -0.95 11.13 -2.11
CA VAL A 90 0.11 12.07 -2.52
C VAL A 90 1.06 11.43 -3.54
N GLY A 91 1.27 10.12 -3.46
CA GLY A 91 2.13 9.38 -4.40
C GLY A 91 1.52 9.15 -5.79
N GLY A 92 0.27 9.55 -6.02
CA GLY A 92 -0.46 9.38 -7.29
C GLY A 92 -0.48 10.61 -8.20
N ASP A 93 0.15 11.72 -7.80
CA ASP A 93 0.12 13.00 -8.50
C ASP A 93 1.26 13.18 -9.53
N GLU A 94 1.72 12.09 -10.17
CA GLU A 94 2.41 12.24 -11.46
C GLU A 94 1.36 12.55 -12.52
N PRO A 95 1.52 13.60 -13.35
CA PRO A 95 0.47 14.10 -14.22
C PRO A 95 0.25 13.17 -15.43
N SER A 96 -0.45 12.06 -15.23
CA SER A 96 -1.04 11.28 -16.32
C SER A 96 -2.29 12.01 -16.83
N GLY A 97 -2.05 13.11 -17.53
CA GLY A 97 -3.06 13.99 -18.11
C GLY A 97 -3.75 13.37 -19.31
N ASN A 98 -4.48 12.26 -19.14
CA ASN A 98 -5.52 11.87 -20.10
C ASN A 98 -6.56 10.85 -19.58
N HIS A 99 -6.28 10.09 -18.52
CA HIS A 99 -7.15 8.99 -18.10
C HIS A 99 -8.40 9.40 -17.28
N ARG A 100 -8.45 10.62 -16.74
CA ARG A 100 -9.57 11.07 -15.88
C ARG A 100 -10.89 11.31 -16.63
N LYS A 101 -10.88 11.32 -17.97
CA LYS A 101 -12.10 11.55 -18.77
C LYS A 101 -13.00 10.31 -18.88
N HIS A 102 -12.48 9.10 -18.72
CA HIS A 102 -13.27 7.87 -18.89
C HIS A 102 -14.01 7.40 -17.64
N LEU A 103 -13.56 7.81 -16.44
CA LEU A 103 -14.16 7.36 -15.18
C LEU A 103 -15.38 8.21 -14.74
N ARG A 104 -15.73 9.29 -15.46
CA ARG A 104 -16.91 10.12 -15.14
C ARG A 104 -18.20 9.71 -15.86
N ARG A 105 -18.23 8.57 -16.57
CA ARG A 105 -19.42 8.14 -17.35
C ARG A 105 -20.11 6.88 -16.80
N VAL A 106 -19.70 6.39 -15.63
CA VAL A 106 -20.39 5.29 -14.95
C VAL A 106 -20.82 5.80 -13.58
N GLY A 107 -22.00 6.43 -13.54
CA GLY A 107 -22.60 7.06 -12.37
C GLY A 107 -23.74 7.98 -12.80
#